data_AF-A0A7S1ZUY4-F1
#
_entry.id   AF-A0A7S1ZUY4-F1
#
_cell.length_a   1.000
_cell.length_b   1.000
_cell.length_c   1.000
_cell.angle_alpha   90.00
_cell.angle_beta   90.00
_cell.angle_gamma   90.00
#
_symmetry.space_group_name_H-M   'P 1'
#
loop_
_entity.id
_entity.type
_entity.pdbx_description
1 polymer ?
#
loop_
_entity_poly.entity_id
_entity_poly.type
_entity_poly.pdbx_seq_one_letter_code
_entity_poly.pdbx_strand_id
1 'polypeptide(L)'
;MNYAKAIEGLGLTHDQFVDLCILLGCDYCDTIRGIGPKTALKLVREHKCIERILENIDHKKYSVPDSYTPNEARESKRKKEKESKEEKNYNTDDEGKESDEGKESAAEPKDEDEEAGELVPVYVEARRLFNEHEVLTSEDLGGTLKWSPCKAEELTKFLVDEMGFSAERVTANIERLQKAHKAMSKPQARMDSFFKPKAAPNAAKLAAKRKAAKEAGTKAKKAKKGGGGFFGKKRR
;
A
#
# COMPACT_ATOMS: atom_id res chain seq x y z
N MET A 1 -3.69 6.46 8.57
CA MET A 1 -4.29 7.46 7.67
C MET A 1 -5.76 7.10 7.47
N ASN A 2 -6.67 8.07 7.39
CA ASN A 2 -8.08 7.80 7.09
C ASN A 2 -8.37 8.37 5.70
N TYR A 3 -8.77 7.51 4.76
CA TYR A 3 -8.97 7.88 3.36
C TYR A 3 -10.05 8.95 3.19
N ALA A 4 -11.20 8.80 3.85
CA ALA A 4 -12.30 9.76 3.79
C ALA A 4 -11.86 11.16 4.25
N LYS A 5 -11.09 11.24 5.35
CA LYS A 5 -10.54 12.51 5.84
C LYS A 5 -9.52 13.13 4.88
N ALA A 6 -8.75 12.31 4.18
CA ALA A 6 -7.75 12.80 3.22
C ALA A 6 -8.42 13.42 2.00
N ILE A 7 -9.43 12.76 1.43
CA ILE A 7 -10.21 13.28 0.32
C ILE A 7 -10.91 14.59 0.71
N GLU A 8 -11.57 14.62 1.88
CA GLU A 8 -12.25 15.80 2.40
C GLU A 8 -11.28 16.97 2.60
N GLY A 9 -10.12 16.72 3.21
CA GLY A 9 -9.10 17.75 3.43
C GLY A 9 -8.48 18.29 2.13
N LEU A 10 -8.45 17.49 1.07
CA LEU A 10 -7.95 17.90 -0.24
C LEU A 10 -9.05 18.52 -1.13
N GLY A 11 -10.32 18.28 -0.83
CA GLY A 11 -11.46 18.76 -1.61
C GLY A 11 -11.54 18.15 -3.00
N LEU A 12 -11.21 16.85 -3.13
CA LEU A 12 -11.19 16.11 -4.39
C LEU A 12 -12.28 15.03 -4.40
N THR A 13 -12.60 14.48 -5.56
CA THR A 13 -13.35 13.22 -5.68
C THR A 13 -12.39 12.03 -5.67
N HIS A 14 -12.90 10.80 -5.56
CA HIS A 14 -12.08 9.58 -5.69
C HIS A 14 -11.32 9.57 -7.02
N ASP A 15 -12.00 9.83 -8.14
CA ASP A 15 -11.39 9.82 -9.48
C ASP A 15 -10.31 10.91 -9.63
N GLN A 16 -10.58 12.12 -9.11
CA GLN A 16 -9.60 13.20 -9.08
C GLN A 16 -8.38 12.86 -8.21
N PHE A 17 -8.61 12.13 -7.12
CA PHE A 17 -7.54 11.68 -6.26
C PHE A 17 -6.68 10.60 -6.93
N VAL A 18 -7.29 9.67 -7.68
CA VAL A 18 -6.56 8.69 -8.50
C VAL A 18 -5.72 9.41 -9.58
N ASP A 19 -6.30 10.38 -10.27
CA ASP A 19 -5.58 11.21 -11.25
C ASP A 19 -4.42 11.98 -10.62
N LEU A 20 -4.61 12.51 -9.41
CA LEU A 20 -3.54 13.12 -8.65
C LEU A 20 -2.41 12.11 -8.34
N CYS A 21 -2.73 10.88 -7.93
CA CYS A 21 -1.74 9.84 -7.65
C CYS A 21 -0.94 9.46 -8.89
N ILE A 22 -1.60 9.36 -10.04
CA ILE A 22 -0.95 9.11 -11.34
C ILE A 22 0.04 10.23 -11.67
N LEU A 23 -0.37 11.50 -11.55
CA LEU A 23 0.48 12.66 -11.82
C LEU A 23 1.64 12.83 -10.82
N LEU A 24 1.47 12.35 -9.59
CA LEU A 24 2.53 12.31 -8.58
C LEU A 24 3.59 11.22 -8.87
N GLY A 25 3.23 10.24 -9.68
CA GLY A 25 4.00 9.05 -9.98
C GLY A 25 3.48 7.82 -9.26
N CYS A 26 3.16 6.81 -10.04
CA CYS A 26 2.82 5.47 -9.59
C CYS A 26 3.67 4.43 -10.34
N ASP A 27 3.65 3.19 -9.88
CA ASP A 27 4.44 2.10 -10.47
C ASP A 27 3.90 1.61 -11.83
N TYR A 28 2.73 2.10 -12.26
CA TYR A 28 2.02 1.62 -13.45
C TYR A 28 2.18 2.52 -14.68
N CYS A 29 2.71 3.74 -14.52
CA CYS A 29 2.87 4.67 -15.64
C CYS A 29 3.99 5.68 -15.40
N ASP A 30 4.51 6.24 -16.50
CA ASP A 30 5.56 7.26 -16.44
C ASP A 30 5.07 8.56 -15.79
N THR A 31 5.99 9.33 -15.21
CA THR A 31 5.67 10.66 -14.65
C THR A 31 5.89 11.76 -15.69
N ILE A 32 5.04 12.79 -15.65
CA ILE A 32 5.24 13.99 -16.44
C ILE A 32 6.35 14.83 -15.79
N ARG A 33 7.50 14.92 -16.45
CA ARG A 33 8.67 15.61 -15.91
C ARG A 33 8.36 17.09 -15.64
N GLY A 34 8.65 17.53 -14.42
CA GLY A 34 8.43 18.90 -13.97
C GLY A 34 7.09 19.13 -13.27
N ILE A 35 6.19 18.14 -13.25
CA ILE A 35 5.02 18.13 -12.38
C ILE A 35 5.40 17.47 -11.05
N GLY A 36 5.22 18.19 -9.95
CA GLY A 36 5.40 17.69 -8.60
C GLY A 36 4.16 17.94 -7.74
N PRO A 37 4.17 17.63 -6.43
CA PRO A 37 2.94 17.55 -5.65
C PRO A 37 2.08 18.80 -5.58
N LYS A 38 2.71 19.97 -5.45
CA LYS A 38 1.98 21.25 -5.40
C LYS A 38 1.35 21.58 -6.75
N THR A 39 2.10 21.36 -7.84
CA THR A 39 1.66 21.63 -9.21
C THR A 39 0.56 20.66 -9.62
N ALA A 40 0.73 19.36 -9.34
CA ALA A 40 -0.26 18.32 -9.63
C ALA A 40 -1.59 18.63 -8.95
N LEU A 41 -1.57 18.97 -7.65
CA LEU A 41 -2.78 19.33 -6.92
C LEU A 41 -3.47 20.57 -7.50
N LYS A 42 -2.70 21.57 -7.93
CA LYS A 42 -3.24 22.76 -8.59
C LYS A 42 -3.92 22.38 -9.92
N LEU A 43 -3.24 21.62 -10.77
CA LEU A 43 -3.74 21.21 -12.09
C LEU A 43 -5.00 20.34 -11.98
N VAL A 44 -5.04 19.39 -11.04
CA VAL A 44 -6.23 18.54 -10.82
C VAL A 44 -7.41 19.38 -10.30
N ARG A 45 -7.16 20.39 -9.46
CA ARG A 45 -8.23 21.28 -8.99
C ARG A 45 -8.80 22.16 -10.11
N GLU A 46 -7.95 22.62 -11.02
CA GLU A 46 -8.31 23.49 -12.14
C GLU A 46 -9.02 22.71 -13.26
N HIS A 47 -8.44 21.58 -13.69
CA HIS A 47 -8.86 20.85 -14.89
C HIS A 47 -9.68 19.58 -14.61
N LYS A 48 -9.72 19.11 -13.36
CA LYS A 48 -10.50 17.95 -12.86
C LYS A 48 -10.08 16.56 -13.35
N CYS A 49 -9.49 16.42 -14.53
CA CYS A 49 -9.02 15.12 -15.03
C CYS A 49 -7.74 15.24 -15.87
N ILE A 50 -6.99 14.15 -15.99
CA ILE A 50 -5.72 14.11 -16.74
C ILE A 50 -5.88 14.53 -18.20
N GLU A 51 -6.97 14.12 -18.86
CA GLU A 51 -7.28 14.45 -20.25
C GLU A 51 -7.30 15.96 -20.47
N ARG A 52 -8.05 16.69 -19.63
CA ARG A 52 -8.14 18.15 -19.68
C ARG A 52 -6.84 18.84 -19.28
N ILE A 53 -6.03 18.20 -18.43
CA ILE A 53 -4.69 18.71 -18.07
C ILE A 53 -3.80 18.64 -19.31
N LEU A 54 -3.78 17.50 -20.01
CA LEU A 54 -2.96 17.30 -21.21
C LEU A 54 -3.33 18.26 -22.35
N GLU A 55 -4.60 18.63 -22.48
CA GLU A 55 -5.06 19.60 -23.49
C GLU A 55 -4.60 21.05 -23.20
N ASN A 56 -4.46 21.41 -21.92
CA ASN A 56 -4.23 22.80 -21.49
C ASN A 56 -2.82 23.05 -20.94
N ILE A 57 -1.95 22.03 -20.93
CA ILE A 57 -0.61 22.13 -20.36
C ILE A 57 0.37 22.76 -21.37
N ASP A 58 1.32 23.53 -20.84
CA ASP A 58 2.42 24.07 -21.64
C ASP A 58 3.43 22.96 -21.98
N HIS A 59 3.30 22.39 -23.18
CA HIS A 59 4.19 21.34 -23.70
C HIS A 59 5.66 21.76 -23.87
N LYS A 60 5.99 23.07 -23.79
CA LYS A 60 7.39 23.52 -23.80
C LYS A 60 8.02 23.40 -22.41
N LYS A 61 7.21 23.62 -21.37
CA LYS A 61 7.63 23.60 -19.97
C LYS A 61 7.59 22.19 -19.38
N TYR A 62 6.59 21.40 -19.78
CA TYR A 62 6.37 20.05 -19.26
C TYR A 62 6.57 19.02 -20.38
N SER A 63 7.52 18.12 -20.18
CA SER A 63 7.79 17.03 -21.12
C SER A 63 6.83 15.89 -20.80
N VAL A 64 5.79 15.74 -21.63
CA VAL A 64 4.82 14.65 -21.53
C VAL A 64 5.39 13.42 -22.24
N PRO A 65 5.49 12.26 -21.56
CA PRO A 65 5.90 11.01 -22.19
C PRO A 65 4.96 10.60 -23.33
N ASP A 66 5.49 9.97 -24.38
CA ASP A 66 4.68 9.53 -25.51
C ASP A 66 3.55 8.59 -25.06
N SER A 67 3.77 7.78 -24.01
CA SER A 67 2.81 6.85 -23.39
C SER A 67 1.48 7.49 -22.94
N TYR A 68 1.41 8.81 -22.82
CA TYR A 68 0.21 9.56 -22.45
C TYR A 68 -0.62 10.03 -23.65
N THR A 69 -0.17 9.83 -24.89
CA THR A 69 -0.91 10.27 -26.08
C THR A 69 -2.00 9.27 -26.48
N PRO A 70 -3.27 9.71 -26.63
CA PRO A 70 -4.36 8.88 -27.16
C PRO A 70 -4.08 8.29 -28.53
N ASN A 71 -4.64 7.11 -28.82
CA ASN A 71 -4.42 6.39 -30.09
C ASN A 71 -4.86 7.18 -31.28
N GLU A 72 -6.04 7.79 -31.21
CA GLU A 72 -6.58 8.65 -32.26
C GLU A 72 -5.62 9.81 -32.58
N ALA A 73 -4.93 10.35 -31.56
CA ALA A 73 -3.93 11.41 -31.73
C ALA A 73 -2.62 10.90 -32.32
N ARG A 74 -2.24 9.64 -32.06
CA ARG A 74 -1.07 8.98 -32.68
C ARG A 74 -1.34 8.56 -34.12
N GLU A 75 -2.52 8.01 -34.41
CA GLU A 75 -2.96 7.64 -35.74
C GLU A 75 -3.09 8.86 -36.65
N SER A 76 -3.70 9.94 -36.15
CA SER A 76 -3.80 11.20 -36.90
C SER A 76 -2.44 11.86 -37.12
N LYS A 77 -1.50 11.77 -36.18
CA LYS A 77 -0.11 12.19 -36.40
C LYS A 77 0.60 11.34 -37.44
N ARG A 78 0.47 10.01 -37.36
CA ARG A 78 1.06 9.07 -38.33
C ARG A 78 0.48 9.25 -39.73
N LYS A 79 -0.81 9.55 -39.82
CA LYS A 79 -1.51 9.84 -41.09
C LYS A 79 -1.04 11.16 -41.69
N LYS A 80 -0.99 12.24 -40.89
CA LYS A 80 -0.43 13.53 -41.31
C LYS A 80 1.05 13.45 -41.70
N GLU A 81 1.84 12.63 -41.00
CA GLU A 81 3.26 12.44 -41.33
C GLU A 81 3.44 11.66 -42.64
N LYS A 82 2.60 10.65 -42.89
CA LYS A 82 2.56 9.95 -44.19
C LYS A 82 2.15 10.89 -45.32
N GLU A 83 1.08 11.67 -45.15
CA GLU A 83 0.63 12.69 -46.12
C GLU A 83 1.73 13.73 -46.40
N SER A 84 2.44 14.20 -45.37
CA SER A 84 3.54 15.16 -45.53
C SER A 84 4.81 14.60 -46.21
N LYS A 85 5.02 13.27 -46.13
CA LYS A 85 6.10 12.57 -46.84
C LYS A 85 5.73 12.29 -48.29
N GLU A 86 4.45 12.04 -48.56
CA GLU A 86 3.89 11.84 -49.89
C GLU A 86 3.87 13.14 -50.71
N GLU A 87 3.53 14.28 -50.08
CA GLU A 87 3.63 15.61 -50.72
C GLU A 87 5.07 16.06 -51.02
N LYS A 88 6.06 15.62 -50.22
CA LYS A 88 7.48 15.91 -50.49
C LYS A 88 8.09 15.08 -51.61
N ASN A 89 7.50 13.94 -51.95
CA ASN A 89 7.96 13.08 -53.05
C ASN A 89 7.48 13.55 -54.44
N TYR A 90 6.64 14.60 -54.53
CA TYR A 90 6.14 15.13 -55.81
C TYR A 90 6.81 16.44 -56.27
N ASN A 91 7.88 16.88 -55.60
CA ASN A 91 8.57 18.13 -55.92
C ASN A 91 10.08 17.96 -56.14
N THR A 92 10.50 16.90 -56.82
CA THR A 92 11.82 16.83 -57.46
C THR A 92 11.74 16.02 -58.74
N ASP A 93 11.15 16.61 -59.77
CA ASP A 93 11.39 16.26 -61.17
C ASP A 93 11.90 17.51 -61.87
N ASP A 94 13.23 17.67 -61.95
CA ASP A 94 13.84 18.45 -63.04
C ASP A 94 15.26 17.94 -63.34
N GLU A 95 15.33 17.26 -64.49
CA GLU A 95 16.46 16.89 -65.35
C GLU A 95 17.65 16.06 -64.84
N GLY A 96 17.70 14.80 -65.31
CA GLY A 96 18.85 14.38 -66.13
C GLY A 96 19.67 13.15 -65.69
N LYS A 97 19.58 12.11 -66.54
CA LYS A 97 20.67 11.23 -67.02
C LYS A 97 20.88 9.84 -66.37
N GLU A 98 20.99 8.87 -67.29
CA GLU A 98 21.14 7.41 -67.17
C GLU A 98 22.30 6.88 -66.31
N SER A 99 22.21 5.55 -66.06
CA SER A 99 23.18 4.55 -65.57
C SER A 99 22.94 4.16 -64.11
N ASP A 100 23.06 2.92 -63.63
CA ASP A 100 23.23 1.57 -64.17
C ASP A 100 23.16 0.64 -62.93
N GLU A 101 22.83 -0.64 -63.15
CA GLU A 101 23.00 -1.81 -62.26
C GLU A 101 22.42 -1.84 -60.82
N GLY A 102 21.52 -2.82 -60.57
CA GLY A 102 21.69 -3.73 -59.43
C GLY A 102 20.47 -4.03 -58.52
N LYS A 103 19.86 -5.21 -58.75
CA LYS A 103 19.24 -6.11 -57.75
C LYS A 103 18.12 -5.58 -56.84
N GLU A 104 16.89 -5.94 -57.17
CA GLU A 104 15.82 -6.17 -56.18
C GLU A 104 15.19 -7.54 -56.42
N SER A 105 15.44 -8.46 -55.49
CA SER A 105 14.67 -9.69 -55.35
C SER A 105 13.33 -9.34 -54.72
N ALA A 106 12.27 -9.73 -55.40
CA ALA A 106 10.90 -9.73 -54.91
C ALA A 106 10.79 -10.25 -53.47
N ALA A 107 10.24 -9.42 -52.59
CA ALA A 107 9.59 -9.85 -51.37
C ALA A 107 8.23 -9.16 -51.36
N GLU A 108 7.19 -9.94 -51.64
CA GLU A 108 5.79 -9.56 -51.54
C GLU A 108 5.47 -9.04 -50.12
N PRO A 109 4.55 -8.07 -50.00
CA PRO A 109 4.14 -7.55 -48.71
C PRO A 109 3.35 -8.64 -47.98
N LYS A 110 3.87 -9.09 -46.85
CA LYS A 110 3.05 -9.80 -45.88
C LYS A 110 2.23 -8.75 -45.14
N ASP A 111 1.01 -8.55 -45.62
CA ASP A 111 -0.09 -8.01 -44.84
C ASP A 111 -0.39 -9.01 -43.71
N GLU A 112 0.40 -8.92 -42.63
CA GLU A 112 0.01 -9.47 -41.33
C GLU A 112 -0.89 -8.40 -40.70
N ASP A 113 -2.19 -8.54 -40.99
CA ASP A 113 -3.28 -7.97 -40.19
C ASP A 113 -3.19 -8.57 -38.77
N GLU A 114 -2.17 -8.16 -38.00
CA GLU A 114 -2.21 -8.24 -36.54
C GLU A 114 -3.32 -7.30 -36.11
N GLU A 115 -4.39 -7.88 -35.58
CA GLU A 115 -5.49 -7.23 -34.88
C GLU A 115 -4.95 -6.09 -34.03
N ALA A 116 -4.95 -4.88 -34.59
CA ALA A 116 -4.40 -3.68 -33.98
C ALA A 116 -5.30 -3.34 -32.80
N GLY A 117 -5.04 -3.99 -31.67
CA GLY A 117 -5.72 -3.72 -30.42
C GLY A 117 -5.70 -2.22 -30.17
N GLU A 118 -6.87 -1.68 -29.86
CA GLU A 118 -7.05 -0.29 -29.49
C GLU A 118 -6.02 0.06 -28.40
N LEU A 119 -5.01 0.84 -28.75
CA LEU A 119 -3.74 0.93 -28.03
C LEU A 119 -3.82 1.84 -26.77
N VAL A 120 -4.78 1.65 -25.87
CA VAL A 120 -5.21 2.61 -24.83
C VAL A 120 -4.05 3.33 -24.10
N PRO A 121 -4.12 4.64 -23.81
CA PRO A 121 -3.07 5.35 -23.08
C PRO A 121 -2.79 4.74 -21.71
N VAL A 122 -1.51 4.68 -21.35
CA VAL A 122 -1.05 3.98 -20.13
C VAL A 122 -1.67 4.56 -18.85
N TYR A 123 -1.94 5.87 -18.80
CA TYR A 123 -2.60 6.47 -17.63
C TYR A 123 -4.06 6.05 -17.48
N VAL A 124 -4.75 5.71 -18.58
CA VAL A 124 -6.14 5.23 -18.56
C VAL A 124 -6.17 3.80 -18.02
N GLU A 125 -5.22 2.97 -18.45
CA GLU A 125 -5.04 1.62 -17.89
C GLU A 125 -4.68 1.66 -16.41
N ALA A 126 -3.76 2.55 -16.00
CA ALA A 126 -3.42 2.75 -14.60
C ALA A 126 -4.65 3.19 -13.78
N ARG A 127 -5.47 4.12 -14.30
CA ARG A 127 -6.71 4.55 -13.64
C ARG A 127 -7.67 3.37 -13.47
N ARG A 128 -7.84 2.54 -14.51
CA ARG A 128 -8.64 1.33 -14.44
C ARG A 128 -8.12 0.38 -13.38
N LEU A 129 -6.81 0.15 -13.32
CA LEU A 129 -6.21 -0.72 -12.31
C LEU A 129 -6.46 -0.20 -10.88
N PHE A 130 -6.39 1.11 -10.64
CA PHE A 130 -6.71 1.66 -9.32
C PHE A 130 -8.17 1.41 -8.92
N ASN A 131 -9.11 1.52 -9.85
CA ASN A 131 -10.55 1.41 -9.59
C ASN A 131 -11.04 -0.06 -9.60
N GLU A 132 -10.51 -0.87 -10.50
CA GLU A 132 -10.94 -2.23 -10.84
C GLU A 132 -9.77 -3.22 -10.69
N HIS A 133 -9.06 -3.17 -9.56
CA HIS A 133 -8.05 -4.18 -9.26
C HIS A 133 -8.71 -5.48 -8.81
N GLU A 134 -8.14 -6.60 -9.24
CA GLU A 134 -8.55 -7.92 -8.80
C GLU A 134 -8.27 -8.06 -7.29
N VAL A 135 -9.34 -8.23 -6.52
CA VAL A 135 -9.26 -8.44 -5.07
C VAL A 135 -10.07 -9.65 -4.67
N LEU A 136 -9.50 -10.45 -3.78
CA LEU A 136 -10.26 -11.45 -3.06
C LEU A 136 -11.22 -10.74 -2.12
N THR A 137 -12.51 -11.02 -2.28
CA THR A 137 -13.54 -10.44 -1.44
C THR A 137 -13.55 -11.11 -0.06
N SER A 138 -14.23 -10.50 0.90
CA SER A 138 -14.45 -11.11 2.21
C SER A 138 -15.17 -12.46 2.14
N GLU A 139 -15.92 -12.69 1.06
CA GLU A 139 -16.66 -13.92 0.79
C GLU A 139 -15.71 -15.03 0.33
N ASP A 140 -14.78 -14.71 -0.57
CA ASP A 140 -13.74 -15.64 -1.04
C ASP A 140 -12.82 -16.10 0.08
N LEU A 141 -12.56 -15.22 1.05
CA LEU A 141 -11.78 -15.52 2.26
C LEU A 141 -12.55 -16.35 3.31
N GLY A 142 -13.80 -16.75 3.02
CA GLY A 142 -14.63 -17.53 3.93
C GLY A 142 -14.97 -16.81 5.24
N GLY A 143 -14.93 -15.46 5.23
CA GLY A 143 -15.30 -14.59 6.35
C GLY A 143 -14.51 -14.78 7.65
N THR A 144 -13.53 -15.69 7.70
CA THR A 144 -12.89 -16.09 8.96
C THR A 144 -11.37 -16.19 8.80
N LEU A 145 -10.68 -15.10 9.12
CA LEU A 145 -9.25 -15.14 9.37
C LEU A 145 -9.02 -15.95 10.66
N LYS A 146 -8.38 -17.13 10.57
CA LYS A 146 -8.11 -18.02 11.70
C LYS A 146 -6.63 -17.99 12.07
N TRP A 147 -6.33 -17.66 13.32
CA TRP A 147 -4.97 -17.72 13.86
C TRP A 147 -4.72 -19.07 14.55
N SER A 148 -3.99 -19.96 13.87
CA SER A 148 -3.59 -21.27 14.40
C SER A 148 -2.37 -21.18 15.34
N PRO A 149 -2.18 -22.18 16.23
CA PRO A 149 -0.98 -22.22 17.08
C PRO A 149 0.29 -22.41 16.25
N CYS A 150 1.38 -21.78 16.70
CA CYS A 150 2.68 -21.89 16.06
C CYS A 150 3.25 -23.32 16.21
N LYS A 151 3.67 -23.90 15.08
CA LYS A 151 4.35 -25.19 15.02
C LYS A 151 5.84 -25.04 15.30
N ALA A 152 6.24 -25.20 16.57
CA ALA A 152 7.60 -24.91 17.03
C ALA A 152 8.68 -25.78 16.37
N GLU A 153 8.41 -27.07 16.16
CA GLU A 153 9.39 -28.03 15.63
C GLU A 153 9.68 -27.78 14.14
N GLU A 154 8.62 -27.65 13.32
CA GLU A 154 8.75 -27.32 11.89
C GLU A 154 9.46 -25.97 11.68
N LEU A 155 9.14 -24.96 12.51
CA LEU A 155 9.75 -23.64 12.42
C LEU A 155 11.23 -23.65 12.81
N THR A 156 11.59 -24.45 13.81
CA THR A 156 12.98 -24.58 14.25
C THR A 156 13.81 -25.29 13.19
N LYS A 157 13.28 -26.38 12.62
CA LYS A 157 13.93 -27.10 11.51
C LYS A 157 14.19 -26.17 10.31
N PHE A 158 13.17 -25.44 9.87
CA PHE A 158 13.31 -24.51 8.74
C PHE A 158 14.29 -23.36 9.05
N LEU A 159 14.14 -22.68 10.19
CA LEU A 159 14.93 -21.48 10.48
C LEU A 159 16.37 -21.80 10.90
N VAL A 160 16.60 -22.85 11.69
CA VAL A 160 17.93 -23.19 12.21
C VAL A 160 18.68 -24.08 11.22
N ASP A 161 18.06 -25.17 10.76
CA ASP A 161 18.76 -26.17 9.96
C ASP A 161 18.88 -25.77 8.48
N GLU A 162 17.82 -25.22 7.88
CA GLU A 162 17.83 -24.84 6.45
C GLU A 162 18.34 -23.40 6.23
N MET A 163 17.93 -22.46 7.09
CA MET A 163 18.22 -21.03 6.92
C MET A 163 19.38 -20.52 7.79
N GLY A 164 19.96 -21.36 8.65
CA GLY A 164 21.19 -21.05 9.41
C GLY A 164 21.03 -19.98 10.50
N PHE A 165 19.82 -19.72 11.00
CA PHE A 165 19.61 -18.77 12.10
C PHE A 165 20.08 -19.34 13.44
N SER A 166 20.41 -18.44 14.38
CA SER A 166 20.76 -18.81 15.76
C SER A 166 19.60 -19.51 16.48
N ALA A 167 19.83 -20.75 16.92
CA ALA A 167 18.85 -21.57 17.64
C ALA A 167 18.31 -20.90 18.91
N GLU A 168 19.19 -20.24 19.68
CA GLU A 168 18.81 -19.52 20.91
C GLU A 168 17.86 -18.35 20.61
N ARG A 169 18.09 -17.62 19.52
CA ARG A 169 17.22 -16.50 19.13
C ARG A 169 15.87 -16.99 18.61
N VAL A 170 15.88 -18.08 17.83
CA VAL A 170 14.65 -18.66 17.25
C VAL A 170 13.76 -19.22 18.35
N THR A 171 14.30 -20.02 19.27
CA THR A 171 13.55 -20.59 20.40
C THR A 171 12.93 -19.50 21.30
N ALA A 172 13.71 -18.49 21.68
CA ALA A 172 13.22 -17.37 22.48
C ALA A 172 12.07 -16.60 21.81
N ASN A 173 12.11 -16.45 20.48
CA ASN A 173 11.05 -15.78 19.72
C ASN A 173 9.81 -16.67 19.54
N ILE A 174 9.97 -17.97 19.33
CA ILE A 174 8.87 -18.95 19.28
C ILE A 174 8.09 -18.92 20.59
N GLU A 175 8.79 -18.92 21.74
CA GLU A 175 8.13 -18.82 23.04
C GLU A 175 7.31 -17.53 23.20
N ARG A 176 7.86 -16.39 22.75
CA ARG A 176 7.16 -15.10 22.79
C ARG A 176 5.90 -15.14 21.93
N LEU A 177 5.97 -15.74 20.74
CA LEU A 177 4.84 -15.90 19.83
C LEU A 177 3.74 -16.79 20.43
N GLN A 178 4.11 -17.91 21.04
CA GLN A 178 3.16 -18.80 21.74
C GLN A 178 2.51 -18.11 22.94
N LYS A 179 3.27 -17.34 23.72
CA LYS A 179 2.74 -16.54 24.84
C LYS A 179 1.75 -15.47 24.35
N ALA A 180 2.06 -14.81 23.23
CA ALA A 180 1.17 -13.81 22.62
C ALA A 180 -0.12 -14.45 22.09
N HIS A 181 -0.03 -15.59 21.40
CA HIS A 181 -1.19 -16.34 20.91
C HIS A 181 -2.12 -16.78 22.06
N LYS A 182 -1.55 -17.32 23.14
CA LYS A 182 -2.31 -17.67 24.37
C LYS A 182 -2.94 -16.46 25.07
N ALA A 183 -2.33 -15.27 24.95
CA ALA A 183 -2.89 -14.05 25.50
C ALA A 183 -4.07 -13.53 24.65
N MET A 184 -3.97 -13.67 23.33
CA MET A 184 -4.98 -13.27 22.35
C MET A 184 -6.18 -14.23 22.32
N SER A 185 -5.97 -15.52 22.56
CA SER A 185 -7.04 -16.52 22.61
C SER A 185 -7.95 -16.39 23.83
N LYS A 186 -7.64 -15.50 24.79
CA LYS A 186 -8.53 -15.22 25.91
C LYS A 186 -9.77 -14.48 25.39
N PRO A 187 -10.99 -15.00 25.64
CA PRO A 187 -12.21 -14.48 25.02
C PRO A 187 -12.62 -13.09 25.50
N GLN A 188 -12.01 -12.59 26.58
CA GLN A 188 -12.31 -11.26 27.13
C GLN A 188 -11.06 -10.40 27.22
N ALA A 189 -11.05 -9.32 26.44
CA ALA A 189 -10.02 -8.29 26.53
C ALA A 189 -10.30 -7.36 27.72
N ARG A 190 -9.24 -6.94 28.43
CA ARG A 190 -9.36 -5.96 29.52
C ARG A 190 -9.34 -4.55 28.95
N MET A 191 -10.00 -3.59 29.60
CA MET A 191 -9.90 -2.17 29.24
C MET A 191 -8.46 -1.66 29.25
N ASP A 192 -7.64 -2.16 30.18
CA ASP A 192 -6.20 -1.88 30.27
C ASP A 192 -5.41 -2.34 29.03
N SER A 193 -5.98 -3.24 28.22
CA SER A 193 -5.38 -3.73 26.98
C SER A 193 -5.60 -2.77 25.80
N PHE A 194 -6.65 -1.94 25.84
CA PHE A 194 -6.96 -0.97 24.78
C PHE A 194 -6.36 0.42 25.06
N PHE A 195 -6.31 0.80 26.33
CA PHE A 195 -5.88 2.13 26.73
C PHE A 195 -4.62 2.06 27.56
N LYS A 196 -3.57 2.75 27.10
CA LYS A 196 -2.40 2.99 27.94
C LYS A 196 -2.84 3.79 29.16
N PRO A 197 -2.65 3.28 30.39
CA PRO A 197 -3.09 3.99 31.59
C PRO A 197 -2.37 5.33 31.70
N LYS A 198 -3.12 6.44 31.73
CA LYS A 198 -2.59 7.74 32.13
C LYS A 198 -2.48 7.75 33.64
N ALA A 199 -1.30 8.12 34.18
CA ALA A 199 -1.12 8.20 35.62
C ALA A 199 -2.15 9.19 36.21
N ALA A 200 -2.93 8.74 37.20
CA ALA A 200 -3.83 9.62 37.92
C ALA A 200 -3.01 10.70 38.67
N PRO A 201 -3.46 11.97 38.74
CA PRO A 201 -2.74 13.04 39.43
C PRO A 201 -2.48 12.74 40.91
N ASN A 202 -3.28 11.85 41.53
CA ASN A 202 -3.12 11.39 42.91
C ASN A 202 -2.60 9.94 43.04
N ALA A 203 -2.01 9.37 41.99
CA ALA A 203 -1.54 7.98 41.98
C ALA A 203 -0.54 7.69 43.12
N ALA A 204 0.31 8.65 43.47
CA ALA A 204 1.24 8.53 44.60
C ALA A 204 0.51 8.43 45.96
N LYS A 205 -0.52 9.27 46.19
CA LYS A 205 -1.32 9.25 47.42
C LYS A 205 -2.17 7.98 47.55
N LEU A 206 -2.73 7.48 46.44
CA LEU A 206 -3.53 6.26 46.43
C LEU A 206 -2.67 5.00 46.56
N ALA A 207 -1.46 4.98 45.99
CA ALA A 207 -0.48 3.90 46.17
C ALA A 207 0.05 3.85 47.62
N ALA A 208 0.28 5.01 48.25
CA ALA A 208 0.62 5.11 49.67
C ALA A 208 -0.52 4.59 50.56
N LYS A 209 -1.78 4.95 50.26
CA LYS A 209 -2.96 4.46 50.99
C LYS A 209 -3.18 2.94 50.81
N ARG A 210 -2.91 2.40 49.61
CA ARG A 210 -2.96 0.95 49.33
C ARG A 210 -1.82 0.17 50.00
N LYS A 211 -0.61 0.73 50.11
CA LYS A 211 0.48 0.13 50.89
C LYS A 211 0.17 0.13 52.39
N ALA A 212 -0.31 1.25 52.94
CA ALA A 212 -0.71 1.36 54.34
C ALA A 212 -1.86 0.39 54.72
N ALA A 213 -2.84 0.20 53.81
CA ALA A 213 -3.92 -0.77 54.02
C ALA A 213 -3.45 -2.23 53.98
N LYS A 214 -2.45 -2.58 53.15
CA LYS A 214 -1.85 -3.92 53.12
C LYS A 214 -1.03 -4.23 54.39
N GLU A 215 -0.37 -3.24 54.98
CA GLU A 215 0.39 -3.39 56.24
C GLU A 215 -0.51 -3.47 57.49
N ALA A 216 -1.71 -2.87 57.46
CA ALA A 216 -2.68 -3.00 58.53
C ALA A 216 -3.35 -4.40 58.56
N GLY A 217 -3.62 -4.99 57.38
CA GLY A 217 -4.22 -6.33 57.27
C GLY A 217 -3.32 -7.49 57.74
N THR A 218 -1.99 -7.34 57.64
CA THR A 218 -1.03 -8.34 58.14
C THR A 218 -0.83 -8.27 59.65
N LYS A 219 -0.99 -7.10 60.29
CA LYS A 219 -0.97 -6.98 61.77
C LYS A 219 -2.22 -7.59 62.42
N ALA A 220 -3.40 -7.48 61.80
CA ALA A 220 -4.63 -8.10 62.33
C ALA A 220 -4.63 -9.64 62.30
N LYS A 221 -3.98 -10.26 61.30
CA LYS A 221 -3.83 -11.74 61.25
C LYS A 221 -2.80 -12.30 62.24
N LYS A 222 -1.85 -11.49 62.73
CA LYS A 222 -0.83 -11.94 63.69
C LYS A 222 -1.30 -11.91 65.15
N ALA A 223 -2.27 -11.05 65.48
CA ALA A 223 -2.85 -10.96 66.82
C ALA A 223 -3.81 -12.13 67.18
N LYS A 224 -4.37 -12.85 66.20
CA LYS A 224 -5.32 -13.95 66.44
C LYS A 224 -4.67 -15.32 66.63
N LYS A 225 -3.33 -15.42 66.64
CA LYS A 225 -2.58 -16.70 66.69
C LYS A 225 -1.54 -16.76 67.81
N GLY A 226 -1.77 -16.08 68.93
CA GLY A 226 -0.93 -16.13 70.13
C GLY A 226 -1.77 -16.22 71.39
N GLY A 227 -2.14 -17.43 71.79
CA GLY A 227 -2.93 -17.68 72.99
C GLY A 227 -3.18 -19.17 73.20
N GLY A 228 -2.11 -19.97 73.17
CA GLY A 228 -2.16 -21.40 73.46
C GLY A 228 -1.57 -21.71 74.84
N GLY A 229 -2.46 -21.94 75.82
CA GLY A 229 -2.29 -22.87 76.95
C GLY A 229 -1.56 -22.38 78.20
N PHE A 230 -2.22 -22.43 79.37
CA PHE A 230 -1.97 -23.43 80.44
C PHE A 230 -2.76 -23.14 81.74
N PHE A 231 -3.00 -24.20 82.54
CA PHE A 231 -3.73 -24.32 83.83
C PHE A 231 -5.27 -24.21 83.78
N GLY A 232 -6.09 -25.17 84.22
CA GLY A 232 -5.86 -26.31 85.12
C GLY A 232 -6.75 -26.17 86.36
N LYS A 233 -7.61 -27.18 86.59
CA LYS A 233 -8.19 -27.63 87.89
C LYS A 233 -9.56 -27.09 88.34
N LYS A 234 -10.46 -28.08 88.51
CA LYS A 234 -11.51 -28.28 89.54
C LYS A 234 -12.76 -27.39 89.56
N ARG A 235 -13.87 -28.05 89.18
CA ARG A 235 -15.14 -28.26 89.92
C ARG A 235 -15.44 -27.24 91.04
N ARG A 236 -16.59 -26.57 90.93
CA ARG A 236 -17.72 -26.81 91.84
C ARG A 236 -19.03 -26.37 91.19
#